data_AF-A0A356KK39-F1
#
_entry.id   AF-A0A356KK39-F1
#
_cell.length_a   1.000
_cell.length_b   1.000
_cell.length_c   1.000
_cell.angle_alpha   90.00
_cell.angle_beta   90.00
_cell.angle_gamma   90.00
#
_symmetry.space_group_name_H-M   'P 1'
#
loop_
_entity.id
_entity.type
_entity.pdbx_description
1 polymer ?
#
loop_
_entity_poly.entity_id
_entity_poly.type
_entity_poly.pdbx_seq_one_letter_code
_entity_poly.pdbx_strand_id
1 'polypeptide(L)'
;MKGYPGLRKRGSIYCLDIRVRGRRHRESLNTTSFEVAKKLWRKRRSEVELGERVDQRSALEWLDLFVRHLGGTESAHNREVERINRTFLHDSGAATVRDISGTAAVEWLLAYGQRYGRHGSISARSRSKYAQHLSQFGVFLVKHRKQTGLRDNPFDELAFSSGEADRVYRRRHYRLEELLRLLAASTPYRSLVYLSAATTGLRRKELGSLRWEDLNLE
;
A
#
# COMPACT_ATOMS: atom_id res chain seq x y z
N MET A 1 -51.17 -18.34 0.61
CA MET A 1 -49.72 -18.47 0.31
C MET A 1 -48.94 -17.60 1.28
N LYS A 2 -48.06 -18.18 2.11
CA LYS A 2 -47.16 -17.41 2.98
C LYS A 2 -46.18 -16.62 2.09
N GLY A 3 -46.32 -15.30 2.05
CA GLY A 3 -45.39 -14.44 1.32
C GLY A 3 -43.98 -14.54 1.90
N TYR A 4 -42.97 -14.61 1.05
CA TYR A 4 -41.58 -14.52 1.51
C TYR A 4 -41.25 -13.05 1.77
N PRO A 5 -40.72 -12.66 2.96
CA PRO A 5 -40.51 -11.26 3.31
C PRO A 5 -39.67 -10.51 2.27
N GLY A 6 -40.22 -9.45 1.69
CA GLY A 6 -39.52 -8.62 0.70
C GLY A 6 -39.39 -9.23 -0.70
N LEU A 7 -40.10 -10.33 -0.99
CA LEU A 7 -40.26 -10.88 -2.34
C LEU A 7 -41.74 -10.76 -2.74
N ARG A 8 -42.02 -10.09 -3.85
CA ARG A 8 -43.38 -9.87 -4.36
C ARG A 8 -43.51 -10.42 -5.77
N LYS A 9 -44.64 -11.03 -6.09
CA LYS A 9 -44.97 -11.39 -7.47
C LYS A 9 -45.71 -10.23 -8.12
N ARG A 10 -45.22 -9.75 -9.27
CA ARG A 10 -45.85 -8.67 -10.05
C ARG A 10 -46.12 -9.22 -11.46
N GLY A 11 -47.37 -9.57 -11.74
CA GLY A 11 -47.72 -10.34 -12.94
C GLY A 11 -47.13 -11.76 -12.87
N SER A 12 -46.37 -12.14 -13.90
CA SER A 12 -45.68 -13.44 -13.97
C SER A 12 -44.30 -13.45 -13.30
N ILE A 13 -43.72 -12.28 -13.00
CA ILE A 13 -42.32 -12.14 -12.57
C ILE A 13 -42.23 -11.85 -11.07
N TYR A 14 -41.19 -12.39 -10.42
CA TYR A 14 -40.85 -12.04 -9.04
C TYR A 14 -39.96 -10.80 -8.97
N CYS A 15 -40.26 -9.92 -8.02
CA CYS A 15 -39.53 -8.70 -7.72
C CYS A 15 -39.06 -8.70 -6.26
N LEU A 16 -37.89 -8.12 -6.03
CA LEU A 16 -37.35 -7.79 -4.73
C LEU A 16 -37.90 -6.41 -4.30
N ASP A 17 -38.37 -6.30 -3.06
CA ASP A 17 -38.84 -5.06 -2.43
C ASP A 17 -38.42 -5.07 -0.96
N ILE A 18 -37.20 -4.60 -0.69
CA ILE A 18 -36.60 -4.60 0.66
C ILE A 18 -36.31 -3.16 1.11
N ARG A 19 -36.37 -2.94 2.42
CA ARG A 19 -35.83 -1.73 3.06
C ARG A 19 -34.53 -2.08 3.74
N VAL A 20 -33.47 -1.36 3.39
CA VAL A 20 -32.17 -1.43 4.05
C VAL A 20 -31.86 -0.02 4.54
N ARG A 21 -31.62 0.14 5.85
CA ARG A 21 -31.31 1.43 6.52
C ARG A 21 -32.21 2.61 6.10
N GLY A 22 -33.51 2.38 5.96
CA GLY A 22 -34.51 3.39 5.61
C GLY A 22 -34.67 3.66 4.11
N ARG A 23 -33.74 3.22 3.25
CA ARG A 23 -33.87 3.29 1.78
C ARG A 23 -34.58 2.06 1.25
N ARG A 24 -35.46 2.28 0.27
CA ARG A 24 -36.26 1.22 -0.35
C ARG A 24 -35.61 0.80 -1.67
N HIS A 25 -35.26 -0.47 -1.78
CA HIS A 25 -34.69 -1.07 -2.98
C HIS A 25 -35.74 -1.95 -3.65
N ARG A 26 -36.07 -1.64 -4.90
CA ARG A 26 -36.99 -2.40 -5.73
C ARG A 26 -36.33 -2.80 -7.04
N GLU A 27 -36.28 -4.09 -7.31
CA GLU A 27 -35.65 -4.63 -8.52
C GLU A 27 -36.42 -5.86 -9.01
N SER A 28 -36.53 -6.01 -10.33
CA SER A 28 -37.08 -7.23 -10.93
C SER A 28 -36.03 -8.33 -10.91
N LEU A 29 -36.40 -9.54 -10.46
CA LEU A 29 -35.50 -10.70 -10.52
C LEU A 29 -35.60 -11.46 -11.85
N ASN A 30 -36.42 -10.96 -12.79
CA ASN A 30 -36.62 -11.52 -14.14
C ASN A 30 -36.81 -13.04 -14.17
N THR A 31 -37.49 -13.58 -13.15
CA THR A 31 -37.79 -15.01 -13.05
C THR A 31 -39.24 -15.22 -12.66
N THR A 32 -39.85 -16.26 -13.22
CA THR A 32 -41.20 -16.71 -12.90
C THR A 32 -41.22 -17.83 -11.86
N SER A 33 -40.03 -18.40 -11.53
CA SER A 33 -39.87 -19.48 -10.56
C SER A 33 -39.61 -18.95 -9.16
N PHE A 34 -40.41 -19.39 -8.19
CA PHE A 34 -40.31 -18.96 -6.80
C PHE A 34 -38.98 -19.38 -6.13
N GLU A 35 -38.51 -20.61 -6.36
CA GLU A 35 -37.25 -21.09 -5.77
C GLU A 35 -36.02 -20.36 -6.34
N VAL A 36 -36.02 -20.09 -7.65
CA VAL A 36 -34.98 -19.28 -8.30
C VAL A 36 -35.02 -17.85 -7.74
N ALA A 37 -36.21 -17.26 -7.62
CA ALA A 37 -36.40 -15.94 -7.03
C ALA A 37 -35.90 -15.85 -5.58
N LYS A 38 -36.13 -16.88 -4.77
CA LYS A 38 -35.66 -16.95 -3.38
C LYS A 38 -34.14 -17.02 -3.28
N LYS A 39 -33.49 -17.79 -4.17
CA LYS A 39 -32.01 -17.86 -4.27
C LYS A 39 -31.42 -16.51 -4.68
N LEU A 40 -31.98 -15.89 -5.72
CA LEU A 40 -31.57 -14.57 -6.21
C LEU A 40 -31.79 -13.48 -5.15
N TRP A 41 -32.92 -13.51 -4.44
CA TRP A 41 -33.22 -12.57 -3.36
C TRP A 41 -32.18 -12.64 -2.24
N ARG A 42 -31.76 -13.84 -1.81
CA ARG A 42 -30.75 -13.98 -0.75
C ARG A 42 -29.42 -13.36 -1.17
N LYS A 43 -28.97 -13.65 -2.39
CA LYS A 43 -27.75 -13.08 -2.97
C LYS A 43 -27.87 -11.55 -3.10
N ARG A 44 -28.96 -11.06 -3.68
CA ARG A 44 -29.14 -9.64 -3.95
C ARG A 44 -29.33 -8.82 -2.68
N ARG A 45 -30.06 -9.33 -1.70
CA ARG A 45 -30.16 -8.73 -0.37
C ARG A 45 -28.79 -8.62 0.29
N SER A 46 -27.97 -9.66 0.24
CA SER A 46 -26.61 -9.59 0.78
C SER A 46 -25.74 -8.56 0.04
N GLU A 47 -25.90 -8.41 -1.27
CA GLU A 47 -25.19 -7.41 -2.08
C GLU A 47 -25.63 -5.98 -1.77
N VAL A 48 -26.93 -5.74 -1.60
CA VAL A 48 -27.48 -4.42 -1.22
C VAL A 48 -27.09 -4.07 0.22
N GLU A 49 -27.18 -5.02 1.15
CA GLU A 49 -26.73 -4.83 2.53
C GLU A 49 -25.21 -4.64 2.64
N LEU A 50 -24.40 -5.26 1.78
CA LEU A 50 -22.96 -4.98 1.67
C LEU A 50 -22.71 -3.62 1.02
N GLY A 51 -23.42 -3.30 -0.07
CA GLY A 51 -23.24 -2.07 -0.83
C GLY A 51 -23.56 -0.81 -0.03
N GLU A 52 -24.59 -0.86 0.83
CA GLU A 52 -24.93 0.21 1.78
C GLU A 52 -24.13 0.17 3.10
N ARG A 53 -23.27 -0.84 3.29
CA ARG A 53 -22.28 -0.90 4.37
C ARG A 53 -20.92 -0.35 3.97
N VAL A 54 -20.73 0.02 2.70
CA VAL A 54 -19.49 0.65 2.25
C VAL A 54 -19.33 1.98 2.97
N ASP A 55 -18.24 2.07 3.71
CA ASP A 55 -17.85 3.23 4.51
C ASP A 55 -17.66 4.44 3.58
N GLN A 56 -18.24 5.58 3.94
CA GLN A 56 -18.19 6.80 3.13
C GLN A 56 -16.90 7.60 3.34
N ARG A 57 -15.97 7.09 4.16
CA ARG A 57 -14.64 7.68 4.33
C ARG A 57 -13.95 7.92 2.98
N SER A 58 -13.33 9.08 2.90
CA SER A 58 -12.42 9.44 1.82
C SER A 58 -11.21 8.50 1.77
N ALA A 59 -10.52 8.46 0.63
CA ALA A 59 -9.29 7.70 0.49
C ALA A 59 -8.21 8.16 1.49
N LEU A 60 -8.16 9.46 1.82
CA LEU A 60 -7.23 10.02 2.80
C LEU A 60 -7.53 9.56 4.23
N GLU A 61 -8.79 9.47 4.63
CA GLU A 61 -9.14 8.93 5.96
C GLU A 61 -8.78 7.44 6.06
N TRP A 62 -8.94 6.68 4.98
CA TRP A 62 -8.48 5.31 4.91
C TRP A 62 -6.95 5.20 5.01
N LEU A 63 -6.21 6.14 4.40
CA LEU A 63 -4.77 6.23 4.54
C LEU A 63 -4.37 6.52 5.99
N ASP A 64 -5.04 7.43 6.69
CA ASP A 64 -4.73 7.73 8.10
C ASP A 64 -4.95 6.51 9.00
N LEU A 65 -6.00 5.72 8.74
CA LEU A 65 -6.21 4.44 9.42
C LEU A 65 -5.11 3.42 9.11
N PHE A 66 -4.65 3.36 7.86
CA PHE A 66 -3.54 2.50 7.46
C PHE A 66 -2.25 2.89 8.16
N VAL A 67 -1.91 4.18 8.21
CA VAL A 67 -0.70 4.68 8.89
C VAL A 67 -0.73 4.34 10.38
N ARG A 68 -1.89 4.49 11.04
CA ARG A 68 -2.08 4.03 12.43
C ARG A 68 -1.93 2.51 12.56
N HIS A 69 -2.38 1.74 11.57
CA HIS A 69 -2.27 0.28 11.57
C HIS A 69 -0.84 -0.24 11.43
N LEU A 70 0.03 0.47 10.70
CA LEU A 70 1.44 0.08 10.54
C LEU A 70 2.16 -0.04 11.88
N GLY A 71 1.70 0.69 12.91
CA GLY A 71 2.25 0.62 14.26
C GLY A 71 3.73 1.01 14.34
N GLY A 72 4.27 1.00 15.56
CA GLY A 72 5.64 1.42 15.86
C GLY A 72 5.81 2.95 15.88
N THR A 73 6.79 3.42 16.64
CA THR A 73 7.26 4.81 16.63
C THR A 73 7.52 5.29 15.19
N GLU A 74 7.37 6.59 14.93
CA GLU A 74 7.51 7.27 13.62
C GLU A 74 8.80 6.95 12.86
N SER A 75 8.88 5.74 12.32
CA SER A 75 10.04 5.27 11.60
C SER A 75 10.15 6.02 10.28
N ALA A 76 11.38 6.21 9.81
CA ALA A 76 11.62 6.80 8.49
C ALA A 76 10.89 6.01 7.38
N HIS A 77 10.67 4.71 7.60
CA HIS A 77 9.89 3.87 6.70
C HIS A 77 8.40 4.26 6.68
N ASN A 78 7.75 4.39 7.84
CA ASN A 78 6.33 4.73 7.93
C ASN A 78 6.05 6.11 7.30
N ARG A 79 6.94 7.10 7.55
CA ARG A 79 6.85 8.43 6.93
C ARG A 79 6.97 8.38 5.41
N GLU A 80 7.83 7.52 4.88
CA GLU A 80 7.97 7.35 3.43
C GLU A 80 6.75 6.65 2.82
N VAL A 81 6.22 5.61 3.49
CA VAL A 81 5.01 4.90 3.08
C VAL A 81 3.82 5.86 3.05
N GLU A 82 3.62 6.66 4.11
CA GLU A 82 2.57 7.67 4.17
C GLU A 82 2.74 8.70 3.05
N ARG A 83 3.93 9.30 2.93
CA ARG A 83 4.19 10.34 1.94
C ARG A 83 3.88 9.87 0.53
N ILE A 84 4.32 8.66 0.16
CA ILE A 84 4.09 8.09 -1.17
C ILE A 84 2.60 7.87 -1.43
N ASN A 85 1.88 7.23 -0.50
CA ASN A 85 0.45 7.01 -0.66
C ASN A 85 -0.34 8.32 -0.69
N ARG A 86 -0.03 9.28 0.19
CA ARG A 86 -0.70 10.59 0.24
C ARG A 86 -0.50 11.38 -1.04
N THR A 87 0.73 11.39 -1.57
CA THR A 87 1.05 12.07 -2.84
C THR A 87 0.31 11.43 -4.00
N PHE A 88 0.28 10.09 -4.07
CA PHE A 88 -0.49 9.39 -5.09
C PHE A 88 -1.98 9.73 -5.02
N LEU A 89 -2.61 9.67 -3.84
CA LEU A 89 -4.04 9.96 -3.67
C LEU A 89 -4.37 11.40 -4.09
N HIS A 90 -3.51 12.36 -3.73
CA HIS A 90 -3.67 13.75 -4.11
C HIS A 90 -3.52 13.95 -5.64
N ASP A 91 -2.44 13.42 -6.23
CA ASP A 91 -2.13 13.62 -7.64
C ASP A 91 -3.07 12.84 -8.59
N SER A 92 -3.58 11.70 -8.15
CA SER A 92 -4.59 10.91 -8.90
C SER A 92 -6.01 11.49 -8.78
N GLY A 93 -6.25 12.37 -7.80
CA GLY A 93 -7.58 12.90 -7.50
C GLY A 93 -8.53 11.85 -6.89
N ALA A 94 -8.01 10.76 -6.35
CA ALA A 94 -8.83 9.70 -5.76
C ALA A 94 -9.52 10.19 -4.48
N ALA A 95 -10.80 10.55 -4.58
CA ALA A 95 -11.60 11.02 -3.46
C ALA A 95 -12.01 9.88 -2.53
N THR A 96 -12.36 8.73 -3.11
CA THR A 96 -12.82 7.52 -2.41
C THR A 96 -11.94 6.32 -2.77
N VAL A 97 -12.06 5.25 -1.98
CA VAL A 97 -11.34 4.00 -2.23
C VAL A 97 -11.71 3.37 -3.59
N ARG A 98 -12.88 3.66 -4.14
CA ARG A 98 -13.31 3.17 -5.46
C ARG A 98 -12.64 3.89 -6.63
N ASP A 99 -12.11 5.09 -6.38
CA ASP A 99 -11.42 5.88 -7.40
C ASP A 99 -9.95 5.45 -7.54
N ILE A 100 -9.47 4.61 -6.62
CA ILE A 100 -8.11 4.06 -6.67
C ILE A 100 -8.01 3.04 -7.80
N SER A 101 -7.11 3.30 -8.76
CA SER A 101 -6.83 2.43 -9.89
C SER A 101 -5.34 2.07 -9.97
N GLY A 102 -5.06 0.81 -10.30
CA GLY A 102 -3.72 0.34 -10.62
C GLY A 102 -3.12 1.02 -11.85
N THR A 103 -3.92 1.27 -12.88
CA THR A 103 -3.47 1.97 -14.10
C THR A 103 -3.06 3.40 -13.78
N ALA A 104 -3.86 4.11 -12.98
CA ALA A 104 -3.53 5.46 -12.50
C ALA A 104 -2.25 5.47 -11.65
N ALA A 105 -2.00 4.40 -10.88
CA ALA A 105 -0.76 4.27 -10.13
C ALA A 105 0.47 4.05 -11.02
N VAL A 106 0.36 3.30 -12.12
CA VAL A 106 1.44 3.15 -13.11
C VAL A 106 1.78 4.50 -13.75
N GLU A 107 0.75 5.19 -14.24
CA GLU A 107 0.90 6.52 -14.86
C GLU A 107 1.50 7.54 -13.88
N TRP A 108 1.00 7.52 -12.64
CA TRP A 108 1.52 8.38 -11.57
C TRP A 108 2.99 8.08 -11.27
N LEU A 109 3.42 6.82 -11.19
CA LEU A 109 4.83 6.48 -10.95
C LEU A 109 5.76 6.99 -12.06
N LEU A 110 5.30 6.98 -13.32
CA LEU A 110 6.05 7.54 -14.45
C LEU A 110 6.13 9.07 -14.35
N ALA A 111 4.99 9.75 -14.12
CA ALA A 111 4.93 11.20 -13.98
C ALA A 111 5.71 11.72 -12.76
N TYR A 112 5.63 11.00 -11.64
CA TYR A 112 6.39 11.28 -10.42
C TYR A 112 7.90 11.19 -10.68
N GLY A 113 8.34 10.20 -11.46
CA GLY A 113 9.71 10.07 -11.94
C GLY A 113 10.18 11.28 -12.75
N GLN A 114 9.35 11.79 -13.64
CA GLN A 114 9.68 12.98 -14.43
C GLN A 114 9.81 14.24 -13.57
N ARG A 115 8.94 14.42 -12.57
CA ARG A 115 8.94 15.62 -11.72
C ARG A 115 10.04 15.63 -10.66
N TYR A 116 10.31 14.49 -10.02
CA TYR A 116 11.16 14.42 -8.82
C TYR A 116 12.41 13.56 -9.01
N GLY A 117 12.52 12.85 -10.12
CA GLY A 117 13.66 11.99 -10.43
C GLY A 117 14.91 12.77 -10.81
N ARG A 118 16.07 12.21 -10.46
CA ARG A 118 17.36 12.73 -10.91
C ARG A 118 17.47 12.43 -12.41
N HIS A 119 17.54 13.46 -13.25
CA HIS A 119 17.47 13.37 -14.72
C HIS A 119 16.10 12.94 -15.29
N GLY A 120 14.99 13.33 -14.63
CA GLY A 120 13.65 13.09 -15.18
C GLY A 120 13.17 11.62 -15.08
N SER A 121 13.82 10.79 -14.28
CA SER A 121 13.30 9.48 -13.94
C SER A 121 13.69 9.05 -12.53
N ILE A 122 12.81 8.26 -11.89
CA ILE A 122 13.20 7.52 -10.69
C ILE A 122 13.87 6.20 -11.08
N SER A 123 14.89 5.80 -10.31
CA SER A 123 15.54 4.49 -10.48
C SER A 123 14.53 3.35 -10.40
N ALA A 124 14.79 2.24 -11.11
CA ALA A 124 13.96 1.05 -11.03
C ALA A 124 13.76 0.57 -9.59
N ARG A 125 14.81 0.66 -8.75
CA ARG A 125 14.71 0.38 -7.30
C ARG A 125 13.69 1.28 -6.60
N SER A 126 13.74 2.60 -6.84
CA SER A 126 12.80 3.55 -6.25
C SER A 126 11.37 3.27 -6.73
N ARG A 127 11.20 2.96 -8.02
CA ARG A 127 9.90 2.59 -8.60
C ARG A 127 9.32 1.34 -7.95
N SER A 128 10.10 0.25 -7.86
CA SER A 128 9.68 -0.98 -7.16
C SER A 128 9.34 -0.73 -5.69
N LYS A 129 10.13 0.11 -5.02
CA LYS A 129 9.88 0.47 -3.61
C LYS A 129 8.57 1.25 -3.45
N TYR A 130 8.30 2.22 -4.32
CA TYR A 130 7.06 3.00 -4.26
C TYR A 130 5.84 2.15 -4.61
N ALA A 131 5.95 1.29 -5.61
CA ALA A 131 4.93 0.28 -5.92
C ALA A 131 4.62 -0.62 -4.72
N GLN A 132 5.66 -1.07 -3.99
CA GLN A 132 5.49 -1.84 -2.77
C GLN A 132 4.75 -1.04 -1.68
N HIS A 133 5.03 0.26 -1.53
CA HIS A 133 4.31 1.11 -0.57
C HIS A 133 2.83 1.30 -0.93
N LEU A 134 2.50 1.45 -2.22
CA LEU A 134 1.11 1.47 -2.68
C LEU A 134 0.44 0.12 -2.43
N SER A 135 1.11 -0.98 -2.81
CA SER A 135 0.59 -2.34 -2.63
C SER A 135 0.29 -2.66 -1.16
N GLN A 136 1.14 -2.25 -0.21
CA GLN A 136 0.86 -2.40 1.22
C GLN A 136 -0.45 -1.72 1.64
N PHE A 137 -0.73 -0.52 1.12
CA PHE A 137 -1.99 0.17 1.38
C PHE A 137 -3.17 -0.56 0.74
N GLY A 138 -3.03 -1.02 -0.50
CA GLY A 138 -4.08 -1.81 -1.17
C GLY A 138 -4.41 -3.12 -0.45
N VAL A 139 -3.41 -3.85 0.04
CA VAL A 139 -3.59 -5.03 0.90
C VAL A 139 -4.38 -4.67 2.17
N PHE A 140 -4.07 -3.54 2.80
CA PHE A 140 -4.82 -3.05 3.96
C PHE A 140 -6.30 -2.75 3.63
N LEU A 141 -6.58 -2.15 2.47
CA LEU A 141 -7.94 -1.86 2.02
C LEU A 141 -8.74 -3.16 1.74
N VAL A 142 -8.10 -4.17 1.15
CA VAL A 142 -8.70 -5.50 0.92
C VAL A 142 -8.95 -6.25 2.23
N LYS A 143 -8.07 -6.10 3.23
CA LYS A 143 -8.30 -6.63 4.58
C LYS A 143 -9.59 -6.06 5.20
N HIS A 144 -9.96 -4.83 4.83
CA HIS A 144 -11.19 -4.15 5.23
C HIS A 144 -12.28 -4.19 4.14
N ARG A 145 -12.29 -5.21 3.27
CA ARG A 145 -13.23 -5.35 2.15
C ARG A 145 -14.71 -5.22 2.48
N LYS A 146 -15.12 -5.53 3.71
CA LYS A 146 -16.52 -5.37 4.15
C LYS A 146 -16.92 -3.89 4.24
N GLN A 147 -15.96 -3.01 4.51
CA GLN A 147 -16.12 -1.58 4.64
C GLN A 147 -15.72 -0.84 3.35
N THR A 148 -14.64 -1.26 2.68
CA THR A 148 -14.16 -0.60 1.46
C THR A 148 -14.91 -1.04 0.20
N GLY A 149 -15.45 -2.27 0.20
CA GLY A 149 -16.04 -2.89 -0.98
C GLY A 149 -15.03 -3.40 -2.02
N LEU A 150 -13.73 -3.22 -1.79
CA LEU A 150 -12.68 -3.77 -2.67
C LEU A 150 -12.55 -5.28 -2.47
N ARG A 151 -12.49 -6.02 -3.57
CA ARG A 151 -12.29 -7.48 -3.55
C ARG A 151 -10.82 -7.85 -3.71
N ASP A 152 -10.16 -7.15 -4.63
CA ASP A 152 -8.80 -7.39 -5.05
C ASP A 152 -7.97 -6.12 -4.84
N ASN A 153 -6.65 -6.27 -4.70
CA ASN A 153 -5.78 -5.14 -4.45
C ASN A 153 -5.55 -4.40 -5.79
N PRO A 154 -5.90 -3.10 -5.87
CA PRO A 154 -5.77 -2.33 -7.10
C PRO A 154 -4.31 -2.21 -7.58
N PHE A 155 -3.33 -2.54 -6.74
CA PHE A 155 -1.91 -2.40 -7.02
C PHE A 155 -1.18 -3.73 -7.24
N ASP A 156 -1.88 -4.86 -7.34
CA ASP A 156 -1.23 -6.18 -7.51
C ASP A 156 -0.41 -6.27 -8.81
N GLU A 157 -0.86 -5.57 -9.85
CA GLU A 157 -0.17 -5.53 -11.15
C GLU A 157 1.04 -4.58 -11.17
N LEU A 158 1.30 -3.82 -10.09
CA LEU A 158 2.50 -2.97 -9.97
C LEU A 158 3.79 -3.78 -9.74
N ALA A 159 3.82 -5.05 -10.14
CA ALA A 159 4.96 -5.94 -9.97
C ALA A 159 6.13 -5.50 -10.86
N PHE A 160 6.99 -4.64 -10.34
CA PHE A 160 8.26 -4.30 -10.97
C PHE A 160 9.30 -5.33 -10.55
N SER A 161 9.85 -6.05 -11.53
CA SER A 161 10.88 -7.07 -11.31
C SER A 161 12.07 -6.46 -10.56
N SER A 162 12.41 -7.06 -9.42
CA SER A 162 13.60 -6.73 -8.66
C SER A 162 14.90 -7.00 -9.44
N GLY A 163 14.81 -7.74 -10.55
CA GLY A 163 15.91 -8.05 -11.46
C GLY A 163 16.39 -6.87 -12.31
N GLU A 164 15.52 -5.93 -12.68
CA GLU A 164 15.86 -4.73 -13.45
C GLU A 164 16.14 -3.51 -12.57
N ALA A 165 16.12 -3.67 -11.24
CA ALA A 165 16.58 -2.67 -10.28
C ALA A 165 18.12 -2.55 -10.31
N ASP A 166 18.62 -2.20 -11.49
CA ASP A 166 19.80 -1.44 -11.80
C ASP A 166 20.78 -1.35 -10.63
N ARG A 167 21.58 -2.40 -10.46
CA ARG A 167 22.80 -2.38 -9.62
C ARG A 167 23.87 -1.47 -10.23
N VAL A 168 23.50 -0.39 -10.91
CA VAL A 168 24.41 0.51 -11.61
C VAL A 168 25.33 1.28 -10.66
N TYR A 169 24.98 1.36 -9.38
CA TYR A 169 25.98 1.69 -8.37
C TYR A 169 26.72 0.44 -7.89
N ARG A 170 27.67 -0.06 -8.71
CA ARG A 170 28.72 -0.95 -8.22
C ARG A 170 29.51 -0.20 -7.15
N ARG A 171 29.13 -0.35 -5.88
CA ARG A 171 29.94 0.10 -4.74
C ARG A 171 31.25 -0.68 -4.80
N ARG A 172 32.30 -0.04 -5.31
CA ARG A 172 33.66 -0.59 -5.25
C ARG A 172 34.11 -0.58 -3.80
N HIS A 173 34.71 -1.68 -3.35
CA HIS A 173 35.39 -1.73 -2.06
C HIS A 173 36.73 -0.98 -2.16
N TYR A 174 37.18 -0.40 -1.06
CA TYR A 174 38.53 0.16 -0.99
C TYR A 174 39.56 -0.97 -0.99
N ARG A 175 40.65 -0.80 -1.72
CA ARG A 175 41.87 -1.62 -1.58
C ARG A 175 42.64 -1.19 -0.33
N LEU A 176 43.55 -2.04 0.14
CA LEU A 176 44.39 -1.74 1.29
C LEU A 176 45.19 -0.44 1.09
N GLU A 177 45.81 -0.24 -0.07
CA GLU A 177 46.57 0.99 -0.34
C GLU A 177 45.69 2.25 -0.27
N GLU A 178 44.44 2.14 -0.71
CA GLU A 178 43.49 3.24 -0.73
C GLU A 178 42.97 3.55 0.67
N LEU A 179 42.78 2.52 1.50
CA LEU A 179 42.50 2.70 2.93
C LEU A 179 43.67 3.41 3.62
N LEU A 180 44.91 2.98 3.41
CA LEU A 180 46.08 3.63 4.01
C LEU A 180 46.21 5.10 3.60
N ARG A 181 45.97 5.42 2.31
CA ARG A 181 45.92 6.81 1.82
C ARG A 181 44.80 7.60 2.48
N LEU A 182 43.62 7.01 2.65
CA LEU A 182 42.48 7.63 3.33
C LEU A 182 42.81 7.94 4.80
N LEU A 183 43.43 7.00 5.51
CA LEU A 183 43.83 7.16 6.90
C LEU A 183 44.86 8.27 7.07
N ALA A 184 45.85 8.36 6.16
CA ALA A 184 46.86 9.40 6.16
C ALA A 184 46.30 10.81 5.85
N ALA A 185 45.28 10.89 4.99
CA ALA A 185 44.64 12.15 4.62
C ALA A 185 43.54 12.62 5.61
N SER A 186 43.20 11.79 6.61
CA SER A 186 42.12 12.06 7.56
C SER A 186 42.62 12.70 8.84
N THR A 187 41.76 13.46 9.53
CA THR A 187 42.07 13.91 10.90
C THR A 187 42.25 12.72 11.85
N PRO A 188 43.04 12.83 12.94
CA PRO A 188 43.33 11.71 13.83
C PRO A 188 42.07 10.96 14.30
N TYR A 189 41.03 11.70 14.69
CA TYR A 189 39.75 11.13 15.10
C TYR A 189 39.06 10.34 13.98
N ARG A 190 38.98 10.89 12.76
CA ARG A 190 38.33 10.19 11.63
C ARG A 190 39.13 8.98 11.17
N SER A 191 40.46 9.06 11.24
CA SER A 191 41.36 7.96 10.92
C SER A 191 41.08 6.75 11.82
N LEU A 192 40.94 6.95 13.13
CA LEU A 192 40.53 5.88 14.07
C LEU A 192 39.17 5.29 13.70
N VAL A 193 38.15 6.11 13.42
CA VAL A 193 36.81 5.63 13.04
C VAL A 193 36.86 4.79 11.75
N TYR A 194 37.61 5.22 10.74
CA TYR A 194 37.76 4.48 9.48
C TYR A 194 38.51 3.17 9.66
N LEU A 195 39.55 3.16 10.48
CA LEU A 195 40.29 1.96 10.82
C LEU A 195 39.38 0.95 11.55
N SER A 196 38.66 1.39 12.59
CA SER A 196 37.70 0.54 13.31
C SER A 196 36.62 -0.02 12.38
N ALA A 197 36.09 0.79 11.46
CA ALA A 197 35.11 0.31 10.48
C ALA A 197 35.68 -0.77 9.56
N ALA A 198 36.93 -0.61 9.11
CA ALA A 198 37.59 -1.55 8.22
C ALA A 198 37.95 -2.88 8.90
N THR A 199 38.27 -2.87 10.20
CA THR A 199 38.72 -4.06 10.93
C THR A 199 37.59 -4.82 11.61
N THR A 200 36.53 -4.14 12.04
CA THR A 200 35.41 -4.78 12.77
C THR A 200 34.24 -5.18 11.86
N GLY A 201 34.15 -4.58 10.67
CA GLY A 201 32.99 -4.77 9.77
C GLY A 201 31.69 -4.14 10.27
N LEU A 202 31.72 -3.39 11.38
CA LEU A 202 30.55 -2.71 11.93
C LEU A 202 30.00 -1.65 10.97
N ARG A 203 28.68 -1.56 10.89
CA ARG A 203 27.98 -0.53 10.12
C ARG A 203 28.18 0.81 10.81
N ARG A 204 28.12 1.90 10.04
CA ARG A 204 28.26 3.28 10.56
C ARG A 204 27.37 3.57 11.77
N LYS A 205 26.13 3.08 11.78
CA LYS A 205 25.22 3.29 12.92
C LYS A 205 25.64 2.50 14.16
N GLU A 206 26.18 1.30 13.96
CA GLU A 206 26.67 0.43 15.04
C GLU A 206 27.94 1.04 15.66
N LEU A 207 28.88 1.51 14.83
CA LEU A 207 30.03 2.28 15.31
C LEU A 207 29.63 3.52 16.09
N GLY A 208 28.59 4.22 15.64
CA GLY A 208 28.08 5.40 16.32
C GLY A 208 27.31 5.11 17.61
N SER A 209 26.92 3.86 17.87
CA SER A 209 26.25 3.44 19.10
C SER A 209 27.17 2.73 20.09
N LEU A 210 28.43 2.45 19.71
CA LEU A 210 29.41 1.82 20.60
C LEU A 210 29.66 2.69 21.83
N ARG A 211 29.69 2.04 22.98
CA ARG A 211 30.07 2.62 24.26
C ARG A 211 31.26 1.88 24.82
N TRP A 212 32.01 2.53 25.70
CA TRP A 212 33.14 1.89 26.37
C TRP A 212 32.74 0.67 27.20
N GLU A 213 31.49 0.62 27.71
CA GLU A 213 30.93 -0.53 28.43
C GLU A 213 30.72 -1.77 27.54
N ASP A 214 30.70 -1.63 26.21
CA ASP A 214 30.55 -2.76 25.28
C ASP A 214 31.87 -3.54 25.07
N LEU A 215 32.99 -3.02 25.55
CA LEU A 215 34.32 -3.63 25.41
C LEU A 215 34.66 -4.45 26.66
N ASN A 216 34.62 -5.78 26.54
CA ASN A 216 35.24 -6.67 27.52
C ASN A 216 36.63 -7.09 27.02
N LEU A 217 37.66 -6.74 27.79
CA LEU A 217 39.07 -7.02 27.49
C LEU A 217 39.70 -8.04 28.45
N GLU A 218 38.89 -8.69 29.28
CA GLU A 218 39.29 -9.79 30.17
C GLU A 218 39.41 -11.14 29.43
#